data_AF-A0A7X9A0D0-F1
#
_entry.id   AF-A0A7X9A0D0-F1
#
_cell.length_a   1.000
_cell.length_b   1.000
_cell.length_c   1.000
_cell.angle_alpha   90.00
_cell.angle_beta   90.00
_cell.angle_gamma   90.00
#
_symmetry.space_group_name_H-M   'P 1'
#
loop_
_entity.id
_entity.type
_entity.pdbx_description
1 polymer ?
#
loop_
_entity_poly.entity_id
_entity_poly.type
_entity_poly.pdbx_seq_one_letter_code
_entity_poly.pdbx_strand_id
1 'polypeptide(L)'
;MYSDTARGWIIIVLVFVSLLPLGLLLFALLLAIATDSWIAAIVIFAFLVLGQLTFTALVWWRYFRWRKKYAELPEEVPVTMDPSGLTMRGVGPIPWSDFGPAAYKLLPAEFGRGHSTSAVLPLTERGMVMVNQHMPPHLSQRVTPIRVAGRPYRYLDVPGIRGLSQHEVMELIHA
;
A
#
# COMPACT_ATOMS: atom_id res chain seq x y z
N MET A 1 4.36 -2.94 8.26
CA MET A 1 5.19 -1.83 7.76
C MET A 1 5.92 -2.33 6.54
N TYR A 2 5.75 -1.75 5.36
CA TYR A 2 6.89 -1.67 4.44
C TYR A 2 7.54 -0.32 4.76
N SER A 3 8.42 -0.33 5.77
CA SER A 3 9.29 0.81 6.10
C SER A 3 10.03 1.27 4.84
N ASP A 4 10.56 2.49 4.79
CA ASP A 4 11.47 2.88 3.71
C ASP A 4 12.61 1.87 3.53
N THR A 5 12.99 1.16 4.59
CA THR A 5 13.89 0.01 4.52
C THR A 5 13.31 -1.15 3.71
N ALA A 6 12.02 -1.44 3.79
CA ALA A 6 11.37 -2.52 3.07
C ALA A 6 11.16 -2.20 1.57
N ARG A 7 10.86 -0.94 1.21
CA ARG A 7 10.95 -0.51 -0.21
C ARG A 7 12.39 -0.67 -0.72
N GLY A 8 13.37 -0.31 0.11
CA GLY A 8 14.78 -0.62 -0.10
C GLY A 8 15.06 -2.11 -0.27
N TRP A 9 14.51 -2.98 0.58
CA TRP A 9 14.66 -4.43 0.50
C TRP A 9 14.01 -5.02 -0.74
N ILE A 10 12.86 -4.52 -1.19
CA ILE A 10 12.28 -4.95 -2.48
C ILE A 10 13.20 -4.58 -3.63
N ILE A 11 13.75 -3.36 -3.64
CA ILE A 11 14.68 -2.92 -4.68
C ILE A 11 15.97 -3.75 -4.61
N ILE A 12 16.52 -3.98 -3.42
CA ILE A 12 17.70 -4.82 -3.20
C ILE A 12 17.42 -6.25 -3.66
N VAL A 13 16.28 -6.85 -3.30
CA VAL A 13 15.90 -8.19 -3.75
C VAL A 13 15.73 -8.21 -5.27
N LEU A 14 15.11 -7.19 -5.88
CA LEU A 14 15.00 -7.09 -7.34
C LEU A 14 16.37 -6.96 -8.02
N VAL A 15 17.27 -6.15 -7.47
CA VAL A 15 18.65 -5.98 -7.96
C VAL A 15 19.43 -7.29 -7.79
N PHE A 16 19.34 -7.93 -6.65
CA PHE A 16 20.02 -9.19 -6.36
C PHE A 16 19.49 -10.33 -7.24
N VAL A 17 18.17 -10.39 -7.42
CA VAL A 17 17.54 -11.30 -8.38
C VAL A 17 18.03 -10.97 -9.79
N SER A 18 18.15 -9.69 -10.18
CA SER A 18 18.69 -9.32 -11.50
C SER A 18 20.17 -9.63 -11.71
N LEU A 19 20.93 -9.92 -10.64
CA LEU A 19 22.34 -10.36 -10.69
C LEU A 19 22.48 -11.88 -10.80
N LEU A 20 21.46 -12.67 -10.44
CA LEU A 20 21.43 -14.13 -10.64
C LEU A 20 21.73 -14.59 -12.09
N PRO A 21 21.27 -13.92 -13.17
CA PRO A 21 21.58 -14.31 -14.54
C PRO A 21 23.09 -14.27 -14.83
N LEU A 22 23.82 -13.33 -14.22
CA LEU A 22 25.28 -13.24 -14.36
C LEU A 22 25.98 -14.46 -13.74
N GLY A 23 25.52 -14.88 -12.56
CA GLY A 23 26.02 -16.08 -11.88
C GLY A 23 25.67 -17.35 -12.64
N LEU A 24 24.46 -17.43 -13.20
CA LEU A 24 23.99 -18.58 -14.00
C LEU A 24 24.73 -18.68 -15.34
N LEU A 25 25.12 -17.55 -15.93
CA LEU A 25 25.97 -17.50 -17.12
C LEU A 25 27.37 -18.05 -16.85
N LEU A 26 27.98 -17.62 -15.74
CA LEU A 26 29.28 -18.11 -15.28
C LEU A 26 29.23 -19.62 -14.96
N PHE A 27 28.16 -20.08 -14.32
CA PHE A 27 27.96 -21.48 -14.00
C PHE A 27 27.80 -22.34 -15.27
N ALA A 28 26.99 -21.91 -16.23
CA ALA A 28 26.82 -22.61 -17.51
C ALA A 28 28.13 -22.66 -18.31
N LEU A 29 28.93 -21.59 -18.28
CA LEU A 29 30.25 -21.54 -18.92
C LEU A 29 31.23 -22.55 -18.28
N LEU A 30 31.29 -22.60 -16.95
CA LEU A 30 32.11 -23.59 -16.24
C LEU A 30 31.66 -25.02 -16.52
N LEU A 31 30.34 -25.25 -16.64
CA LEU A 31 29.79 -26.56 -16.96
C LEU A 31 30.12 -26.98 -18.40
N ALA A 32 30.07 -26.05 -19.35
CA ALA A 32 30.47 -26.28 -20.75
C ALA A 32 31.93 -26.75 -20.82
N ILE A 33 32.82 -26.08 -20.07
CA ILE A 33 34.25 -26.42 -20.00
C ILE A 33 34.44 -27.78 -19.32
N ALA A 34 33.68 -28.09 -18.26
CA ALA A 34 33.83 -29.32 -17.49
C ALA A 34 33.25 -30.56 -18.18
N THR A 35 32.23 -30.41 -19.03
CA THR A 35 31.52 -31.53 -19.68
C THR A 35 31.85 -31.69 -21.16
N ASP A 36 32.66 -30.78 -21.73
CA ASP A 36 32.99 -30.67 -23.15
C ASP A 36 31.74 -30.66 -24.08
N SER A 37 30.58 -30.35 -23.50
CA SER A 37 29.27 -30.38 -24.13
C SER A 37 28.62 -29.02 -24.05
N TRP A 38 28.89 -28.21 -25.06
CA TRP A 38 28.31 -26.89 -25.27
C TRP A 38 26.77 -26.93 -25.36
N ILE A 39 26.20 -28.03 -25.85
CA ILE A 39 24.75 -28.21 -25.98
C ILE A 39 24.08 -28.31 -24.59
N ALA A 40 24.64 -29.10 -23.67
CA ALA A 40 24.09 -29.23 -22.33
C ALA A 40 24.12 -27.90 -21.56
N ALA A 41 25.22 -27.15 -21.70
CA ALA A 41 25.36 -25.83 -21.10
C ALA A 41 24.35 -24.81 -21.66
N ILE A 42 24.11 -24.81 -22.97
CA ILE A 42 23.14 -23.90 -23.61
C ILE A 42 21.72 -24.22 -23.14
N VAL A 43 21.34 -25.50 -23.06
CA VAL A 43 19.99 -25.90 -22.62
C VAL A 43 19.75 -25.50 -21.16
N ILE A 44 20.74 -25.72 -20.28
CA ILE A 44 20.66 -25.32 -18.87
C ILE A 44 20.58 -23.80 -18.75
N PHE A 45 21.42 -23.06 -19.48
CA PHE A 45 21.39 -21.60 -19.50
C PHE A 45 20.05 -21.05 -19.98
N ALA A 46 19.52 -21.59 -21.08
CA ALA A 46 18.23 -21.20 -21.61
C ALA A 46 17.11 -21.43 -20.60
N PHE A 47 17.07 -22.59 -19.94
CA PHE A 47 16.05 -22.90 -18.93
C PHE A 47 16.11 -21.93 -17.74
N LEU A 48 17.31 -21.61 -17.27
CA LEU A 48 17.54 -20.71 -16.15
C LEU A 48 17.14 -19.26 -16.46
N VAL A 49 17.50 -18.77 -17.65
CA VAL A 49 17.14 -17.41 -18.09
C VAL A 49 15.64 -17.29 -18.36
N LEU A 50 15.03 -18.26 -19.07
CA LEU A 50 13.58 -18.27 -19.31
C LEU A 50 12.78 -18.41 -18.02
N GLY A 51 13.20 -19.28 -17.09
CA GLY A 51 12.56 -19.43 -15.79
C GLY A 51 12.56 -18.11 -15.00
N GLN A 52 13.66 -17.37 -15.08
CA GLN A 52 13.77 -16.10 -14.38
C GLN A 52 12.98 -14.96 -15.05
N LEU A 53 12.98 -14.89 -16.39
CA LEU A 53 12.16 -13.93 -17.13
C LEU A 53 10.68 -14.16 -16.90
N THR A 54 10.23 -15.42 -16.89
CA THR A 54 8.84 -15.76 -16.60
C THR A 54 8.45 -15.44 -15.16
N PHE A 55 9.33 -15.72 -14.18
CA PHE A 55 9.10 -15.36 -12.78
C PHE A 55 8.98 -13.84 -12.59
N THR A 56 9.92 -13.07 -13.14
CA THR A 56 9.90 -11.60 -13.04
C THR A 56 8.69 -11.02 -13.76
N ALA A 57 8.33 -11.52 -14.95
CA ALA A 57 7.12 -11.12 -15.65
C ALA A 57 5.84 -11.43 -14.86
N LEU A 58 5.75 -12.60 -14.19
CA LEU A 58 4.62 -12.96 -13.34
C LEU A 58 4.51 -12.05 -12.11
N VAL A 59 5.63 -11.77 -11.44
CA VAL A 59 5.67 -10.85 -10.29
C VAL A 59 5.28 -9.44 -10.73
N TRP A 60 5.83 -8.97 -11.85
CA TRP A 60 5.52 -7.65 -12.41
C TRP A 60 4.06 -7.53 -12.84
N TRP A 61 3.53 -8.56 -13.52
CA TRP A 61 2.13 -8.62 -13.91
C TRP A 61 1.22 -8.65 -12.68
N ARG A 62 1.51 -9.48 -11.68
CA ARG A 62 0.77 -9.51 -10.40
C ARG A 62 0.77 -8.12 -9.75
N TYR A 63 1.93 -7.47 -9.69
CA TYR A 63 2.11 -6.13 -9.11
C TYR A 63 1.32 -5.06 -9.88
N PHE A 64 1.41 -5.05 -11.22
CA PHE A 64 0.68 -4.10 -12.07
C PHE A 64 -0.83 -4.35 -12.09
N ARG A 65 -1.27 -5.61 -12.10
CA ARG A 65 -2.70 -5.96 -11.98
C ARG A 65 -3.26 -5.52 -10.64
N TRP A 66 -2.49 -5.68 -9.57
CA TRP A 66 -2.86 -5.11 -8.28
C TRP A 66 -3.01 -3.59 -8.40
N ARG A 67 -2.03 -2.86 -8.95
CA ARG A 67 -2.16 -1.40 -9.12
C ARG A 67 -3.34 -0.98 -10.01
N LYS A 68 -3.53 -1.59 -11.17
CA LYS A 68 -4.62 -1.25 -12.10
C LYS A 68 -6.00 -1.50 -11.48
N LYS A 69 -6.18 -2.60 -10.75
CA LYS A 69 -7.44 -2.91 -10.06
C LYS A 69 -7.83 -1.84 -9.02
N TYR A 70 -6.89 -1.03 -8.54
CA TYR A 70 -7.15 0.02 -7.55
C TYR A 70 -7.04 1.45 -8.11
N ALA A 71 -6.45 1.63 -9.29
CA ALA A 71 -6.40 2.92 -9.99
C ALA A 71 -7.68 3.22 -10.80
N GLU A 72 -8.49 2.19 -11.09
CA GLU A 72 -9.68 2.28 -11.96
C GLU A 72 -11.01 2.22 -11.19
N LEU A 73 -11.01 2.29 -9.85
CA LEU A 73 -12.26 2.40 -9.07
C LEU A 73 -12.75 3.85 -9.12
N PRO A 74 -13.99 4.11 -9.59
CA PRO A 74 -14.48 5.48 -9.83
C PRO A 74 -14.39 6.34 -8.57
N GLU A 75 -13.96 7.59 -8.74
CA GLU A 75 -13.93 8.68 -7.73
C GLU A 75 -15.32 9.04 -7.15
N GLU A 76 -16.37 8.29 -7.47
CA GLU A 76 -17.76 8.72 -7.35
C GLU A 76 -18.46 8.32 -6.04
N VAL A 77 -17.82 7.60 -5.11
CA VAL A 77 -18.49 7.30 -3.84
C VAL A 77 -18.28 8.45 -2.86
N PRO A 78 -19.34 9.23 -2.53
CA PRO A 78 -19.20 10.43 -1.73
C PRO A 78 -18.76 10.09 -0.31
N VAL A 79 -18.05 11.05 0.31
CA VAL A 79 -17.88 11.08 1.76
C VAL A 79 -19.08 11.83 2.32
N THR A 80 -19.89 11.18 3.15
CA THR A 80 -21.08 11.77 3.75
C THR A 80 -20.90 11.88 5.26
N MET A 81 -21.23 13.05 5.81
CA MET A 81 -21.38 13.27 7.24
C MET A 81 -22.87 13.26 7.54
N ASP A 82 -23.29 12.32 8.36
CA ASP A 82 -24.68 12.16 8.81
C ASP A 82 -24.70 12.27 10.34
N PRO A 83 -25.79 12.73 10.97
CA PRO A 83 -25.92 12.68 12.43
C PRO A 83 -25.61 11.31 13.06
N SER A 84 -25.82 10.22 12.32
CA SER A 84 -25.50 8.85 12.73
C SER A 84 -24.00 8.52 12.68
N GLY A 85 -23.21 9.25 11.90
CA GLY A 85 -21.78 9.01 11.77
C GLY A 85 -21.15 9.50 10.46
N LEU A 86 -19.89 9.09 10.27
CA LEU A 86 -19.10 9.39 9.08
C LEU A 86 -19.09 8.18 8.12
N THR A 87 -19.46 8.40 6.87
CA THR A 87 -19.30 7.40 5.79
C THR A 87 -18.25 7.87 4.80
N MET A 88 -17.17 7.12 4.65
CA MET A 88 -16.09 7.45 3.71
C MET A 88 -16.07 6.50 2.53
N ARG A 89 -16.43 6.98 1.34
CA ARG A 89 -16.27 6.24 0.08
C ARG A 89 -16.87 4.82 0.11
N GLY A 90 -18.01 4.68 0.78
CA GLY A 90 -18.75 3.43 0.98
C GLY A 90 -18.37 2.64 2.24
N VAL A 91 -17.51 3.19 3.10
CA VAL A 91 -17.17 2.66 4.41
C VAL A 91 -17.91 3.43 5.49
N GLY A 92 -18.92 2.80 6.10
CA GLY A 92 -19.69 3.40 7.17
C GLY A 92 -21.17 3.01 7.11
N PRO A 93 -22.02 3.68 7.91
CA PRO A 93 -21.66 4.80 8.78
C PRO A 93 -20.80 4.34 9.97
N ILE A 94 -19.65 4.99 10.18
CA ILE A 94 -18.85 4.85 11.39
C ILE A 94 -19.43 5.81 12.43
N PRO A 95 -19.98 5.34 13.56
CA PRO A 95 -20.64 6.21 14.52
C PRO A 95 -19.72 7.32 15.06
N TRP A 96 -20.27 8.50 15.34
CA TRP A 96 -19.50 9.58 15.97
C TRP A 96 -18.90 9.18 17.32
N SER A 97 -19.57 8.28 18.06
CA SER A 97 -19.07 7.71 19.32
C SER A 97 -17.78 6.89 19.17
N ASP A 98 -17.49 6.42 17.96
CA ASP A 98 -16.29 5.63 17.68
C ASP A 98 -15.08 6.53 17.39
N PHE A 99 -15.29 7.85 17.30
CA PHE A 99 -14.26 8.87 17.16
C PHE A 99 -14.00 9.62 18.46
N GLY A 100 -12.75 10.01 18.65
CA GLY A 100 -12.36 11.05 19.61
C GLY A 100 -12.50 12.45 18.99
N PRO A 101 -12.22 13.50 19.76
CA PRO A 101 -12.27 14.87 19.26
C PRO A 101 -11.29 15.05 18.10
N ALA A 102 -11.74 15.73 17.04
CA ALA A 102 -10.88 16.13 15.93
C ALA A 102 -9.66 16.90 16.47
N ALA A 103 -8.46 16.57 15.97
CA ALA A 103 -7.22 17.18 16.44
C ALA A 103 -6.21 17.31 15.29
N TYR A 104 -5.35 18.32 15.37
CA TYR A 104 -4.17 18.38 14.52
C TYR A 104 -3.11 17.44 15.08
N LYS A 105 -2.59 16.54 14.25
CA LYS A 105 -1.45 15.68 14.60
C LYS A 105 -0.32 15.83 13.60
N LEU A 106 0.90 15.88 14.12
CA LEU A 106 2.10 15.80 13.30
C LEU A 106 2.28 14.34 12.87
N LEU A 107 2.03 14.06 11.59
CA LEU A 107 2.07 12.72 11.03
C LEU A 107 3.14 12.62 9.95
N PRO A 108 3.74 11.45 9.71
CA PRO A 108 4.59 11.24 8.54
C PRO A 108 3.80 11.63 7.28
N ALA A 109 4.42 12.39 6.39
CA ALA A 109 3.75 12.82 5.16
C ALA A 109 3.28 11.59 4.37
N GLU A 110 2.01 11.59 3.93
CA GLU A 110 1.44 10.49 3.14
C GLU A 110 2.19 10.31 1.80
N PHE A 111 2.70 11.42 1.25
CA PHE A 111 3.53 11.47 0.05
C PHE A 111 4.81 12.28 0.33
N GLY A 112 5.95 11.60 0.48
CA GLY A 112 7.26 12.25 0.59
C GLY A 112 8.05 11.87 1.84
N ARG A 113 9.16 12.58 2.09
CA ARG A 113 9.95 12.47 3.33
C ARG A 113 9.60 13.66 4.23
N GLY A 114 9.36 13.39 5.51
CA GLY A 114 9.09 14.42 6.52
C GLY A 114 7.80 14.17 7.29
N HIS A 115 7.43 15.16 8.09
CA HIS A 115 6.17 15.16 8.85
C HIS A 115 5.32 16.35 8.42
N SER A 116 4.02 16.15 8.28
CA SER A 116 3.03 17.19 8.01
C SER A 116 2.00 17.22 9.14
N THR A 117 1.68 18.42 9.61
CA THR A 117 0.53 18.63 10.50
C THR A 117 -0.73 18.38 9.69
N SER A 118 -1.51 17.38 10.11
CA SER A 118 -2.73 16.96 9.41
C SER A 118 -3.89 16.95 10.41
N ALA A 119 -5.07 17.41 9.99
CA ALA A 119 -6.28 17.30 10.80
C ALA A 119 -6.81 15.88 10.74
N VAL A 120 -6.99 15.27 11.92
CA VAL A 120 -7.41 13.89 12.03
C VAL A 120 -8.52 13.71 13.05
N LEU A 121 -9.32 12.67 12.84
CA LEU A 121 -10.28 12.10 13.76
C LEU A 121 -9.64 10.87 14.42
N PRO A 122 -9.15 10.98 15.67
CA PRO A 122 -8.65 9.82 16.41
C PRO A 122 -9.76 8.78 16.54
N LEU A 123 -9.42 7.50 16.42
CA LEU A 123 -10.35 6.42 16.69
C LEU A 123 -10.29 6.06 18.18
N THR A 124 -11.46 5.83 18.78
CA THR A 124 -11.57 5.18 20.10
C THR A 124 -11.14 3.71 20.00
N GLU A 125 -11.00 3.01 21.13
CA GLU A 125 -10.71 1.56 21.10
C GLU A 125 -11.75 0.77 20.32
N ARG A 126 -13.03 1.10 20.52
CA ARG A 126 -14.14 0.51 19.75
C ARG A 126 -14.04 0.84 18.26
N GLY A 127 -13.76 2.10 17.92
CA GLY A 127 -13.58 2.53 16.53
C GLY A 127 -12.40 1.84 15.85
N MET A 128 -11.29 1.63 16.57
CA MET A 128 -10.15 0.87 16.05
C MET A 128 -10.53 -0.59 15.76
N VAL A 129 -11.32 -1.23 16.60
CA VAL A 129 -11.80 -2.62 16.37
C VAL A 129 -12.71 -2.67 15.14
N MET A 130 -13.68 -1.76 15.04
CA MET A 130 -14.59 -1.67 13.89
C MET A 130 -13.83 -1.46 12.58
N VAL A 131 -12.97 -0.44 12.52
CA VAL A 131 -12.25 -0.05 11.31
C VAL A 131 -11.17 -1.07 10.92
N ASN A 132 -10.51 -1.72 11.88
CA ASN A 132 -9.41 -2.63 11.56
C ASN A 132 -9.84 -4.08 11.35
N GLN A 133 -10.86 -4.57 12.07
CA GLN A 133 -11.27 -5.97 12.04
C GLN A 133 -12.52 -6.21 11.18
N HIS A 134 -13.47 -5.28 11.17
CA HIS A 134 -14.76 -5.46 10.47
C HIS A 134 -14.80 -4.84 9.08
N MET A 135 -13.82 -3.98 8.75
CA MET A 135 -13.72 -3.39 7.42
C MET A 135 -13.20 -4.42 6.39
N PRO A 136 -13.93 -4.65 5.28
CA PRO A 136 -13.45 -5.49 4.20
C PRO A 136 -12.09 -4.99 3.65
N PRO A 137 -11.12 -5.89 3.37
CA PRO A 137 -9.79 -5.50 2.90
C PRO A 137 -9.77 -4.67 1.60
N HIS A 138 -10.81 -4.80 0.77
CA HIS A 138 -10.93 -4.02 -0.47
C HIS A 138 -11.38 -2.57 -0.25
N LEU A 139 -11.96 -2.26 0.92
CA LEU A 139 -12.39 -0.91 1.30
C LEU A 139 -11.34 -0.17 2.13
N SER A 140 -10.34 -0.87 2.70
CA SER A 140 -9.30 -0.24 3.51
C SER A 140 -8.34 0.66 2.73
N GLN A 141 -8.46 0.75 1.40
CA GLN A 141 -7.72 1.73 0.59
C GLN A 141 -8.56 2.98 0.29
N ARG A 142 -9.85 2.96 0.65
CA ARG A 142 -10.79 4.07 0.42
C ARG A 142 -10.90 5.02 1.61
N VAL A 143 -10.28 4.66 2.72
CA VAL A 143 -10.25 5.45 3.94
C VAL A 143 -8.87 6.07 4.07
N THR A 144 -8.84 7.38 4.29
CA THR A 144 -7.61 8.14 4.49
C THR A 144 -7.28 8.25 5.99
N PRO A 145 -6.00 8.14 6.38
CA PRO A 145 -4.83 7.98 5.52
C PRO A 145 -4.77 6.58 4.87
N ILE A 146 -4.18 6.45 3.68
CA ILE A 146 -4.08 5.14 3.02
C ILE A 146 -3.35 4.15 3.95
N ARG A 147 -3.99 3.01 4.25
CA ARG A 147 -3.44 1.99 5.15
C ARG A 147 -2.06 1.53 4.64
N VAL A 148 -1.00 1.91 5.35
CA VAL A 148 0.33 1.33 5.13
C VAL A 148 0.31 -0.10 5.67
N ALA A 149 0.68 -1.07 4.82
CA ALA A 149 0.57 -2.50 5.08
C ALA A 149 0.97 -2.89 6.52
N GLY A 150 0.06 -3.53 7.27
CA GLY A 150 0.27 -4.05 8.61
C GLY A 150 0.19 -3.05 9.77
N ARG A 151 -0.16 -1.78 9.53
CA ARG A 151 -0.45 -0.83 10.62
C ARG A 151 -1.97 -0.70 10.83
N PRO A 152 -2.45 -0.79 12.08
CA PRO A 152 -3.85 -0.51 12.37
C PRO A 152 -4.14 0.99 12.19
N TYR A 153 -5.33 1.30 11.70
CA TYR A 153 -5.90 2.64 11.76
C TYR A 153 -6.06 3.05 13.22
N ARG A 154 -5.44 4.18 13.57
CA ARG A 154 -5.58 4.84 14.87
C ARG A 154 -6.32 6.17 14.76
N TYR A 155 -6.41 6.68 13.55
CA TYR A 155 -7.01 7.94 13.20
C TYR A 155 -7.41 7.88 11.73
N LEU A 156 -8.42 8.64 11.38
CA LEU A 156 -8.90 8.88 10.02
C LEU A 156 -8.71 10.37 9.72
N ASP A 157 -8.52 10.76 8.47
CA ASP A 157 -8.39 12.18 8.16
C ASP A 157 -9.75 12.89 8.27
N VAL A 158 -9.73 14.15 8.70
CA VAL A 158 -10.93 14.98 8.68
C VAL A 158 -11.33 15.20 7.22
N PRO A 159 -12.57 14.88 6.82
CA PRO A 159 -13.00 15.08 5.44
C PRO A 159 -13.00 16.57 5.07
N GLY A 160 -12.58 16.89 3.85
CA GLY A 160 -12.79 18.23 3.31
C GLY A 160 -14.26 18.45 2.94
N ILE A 161 -14.86 19.55 3.38
CA ILE A 161 -16.18 20.00 2.93
C ILE A 161 -15.95 21.16 1.96
N ARG A 162 -16.57 21.10 0.77
CA ARG A 162 -16.44 22.16 -0.23
C ARG A 162 -16.98 23.47 0.34
N GLY A 163 -16.14 24.51 0.36
CA GLY A 163 -16.51 25.83 0.87
C GLY A 163 -16.20 26.04 2.35
N LEU A 164 -15.70 25.04 3.07
CA LEU A 164 -15.18 25.17 4.44
C LEU A 164 -13.69 24.90 4.47
N SER A 165 -12.97 25.69 5.26
CA SER A 165 -11.60 25.41 5.66
C SER A 165 -11.55 24.21 6.58
N GLN A 166 -10.39 23.55 6.65
CA GLN A 166 -10.20 22.39 7.52
C GLN A 166 -10.42 22.71 9.00
N HIS A 167 -10.17 23.97 9.40
CA HIS A 167 -10.44 24.44 10.76
C HIS A 167 -11.94 24.51 11.04
N GLU A 168 -12.73 25.12 10.13
CA GLU A 168 -14.19 25.22 10.25
C GLU A 168 -14.86 23.84 10.27
N VAL A 169 -14.34 22.87 9.50
CA VAL A 169 -14.84 21.50 9.56
C VAL A 169 -14.58 20.86 10.92
N MET A 170 -13.42 21.11 11.53
CA MET A 170 -13.13 20.59 12.86
C MET A 170 -14.04 21.22 13.92
N GLU A 171 -14.27 22.52 13.84
CA GLU A 171 -15.22 23.20 14.73
C GLU A 171 -16.63 22.62 14.59
N LEU A 172 -17.08 22.34 13.35
CA LEU A 172 -18.37 21.70 13.10
C LEU A 172 -18.48 20.31 13.72
N ILE A 173 -17.39 19.54 13.74
CA ILE A 173 -17.36 18.20 14.35
C ILE A 173 -17.34 18.28 15.89
N HIS A 174 -16.84 19.38 16.45
CA HIS A 174 -16.80 19.61 17.89
C HIS A 174 -18.08 20.26 18.45
N ALA A 175 -18.88 20.89 17.59
CA ALA A 175 -20.14 21.55 17.94
C ALA A 175 -21.24 20.54 18.30
#